data_AF-A0A538FZD4-F1
#
_entry.id   AF-A0A538FZD4-F1
#
_cell.length_a   1.000
_cell.length_b   1.000
_cell.length_c   1.000
_cell.angle_alpha   90.00
_cell.angle_beta   90.00
_cell.angle_gamma   90.00
#
_symmetry.space_group_name_H-M   'P 1'
#
loop_
_entity.id
_entity.type
_entity.pdbx_description
1 polymer ?
#
loop_
_entity_poly.entity_id
_entity_poly.type
_entity_poly.pdbx_seq_one_letter_code
_entity_poly.pdbx_strand_id
1 'polypeptide(L)'
;MYVKHLTSLQFLTYVGFFAVVLAAMFRFVPGKAPPVRTEPYPEDELGAHDRKTAKYFLAGGFFLVLGSLHMVVKNLPWMGAYLARTGYAGHLVRDLSNTHVMIVGGGTLLATGLCWLVLPRIVARPLASEGLAQCAFWFTVVGLFVFYVSLIGNGVAIGRLVEHGWDYQLAKEQMGKWYKVPTGIGAGVMGLGYWCFATNVALTIFQSRLVKVRKPQWHLWKFFATGAAALTVGTVQGVIQVQPANADWLYKAGHAGEWIDPISHAHVNLVTGLTMLVAGSLFALVGSAGGVEPSRRLVDRCFYALLGGSLAFYAVTLYLGLHEGRLVVHRGLTPEQAEEATPLHPFLIMAAGIAMFAAFWLLLAVMARSVWRSGGPLRPFVLAGCGALALGTLQGPVQAFPAVNELLDRGGEAGDVIVNLHAQLNMLGGLMVLLIGLVFAVLRTAGAELPLRRARFVV
;
A
#
# COMPACT_ATOMS: atom_id res chain seq x y z
N MET A 1 16.95 21.44 -4.84
CA MET A 1 17.58 20.27 -4.18
C MET A 1 18.57 20.80 -3.14
N TYR A 2 18.10 21.06 -1.92
CA TYR A 2 18.95 21.46 -0.80
C TYR A 2 19.55 20.20 -0.17
N VAL A 3 20.71 19.75 -0.68
CA VAL A 3 21.62 18.87 0.08
C VAL A 3 22.54 19.72 0.98
N LYS A 4 22.41 21.05 0.96
CA LYS A 4 23.34 21.98 1.61
C LYS A 4 23.29 22.01 3.14
N HIS A 5 22.31 21.39 3.81
CA HIS A 5 22.18 21.46 5.28
C HIS A 5 21.76 20.15 5.95
N LEU A 6 22.16 18.98 5.43
CA LEU A 6 22.36 17.87 6.37
C LEU A 6 23.63 18.20 7.14
N THR A 7 23.49 18.59 8.40
CA THR A 7 24.67 18.68 9.28
C THR A 7 25.39 17.35 9.18
N SER A 8 26.73 17.37 9.05
CA SER A 8 27.52 16.13 8.89
C SER A 8 27.18 15.10 9.97
N LEU A 9 26.79 15.58 11.16
CA LEU A 9 26.30 14.77 12.27
C LEU A 9 24.96 14.07 11.97
N GLN A 10 23.95 14.77 11.43
CA GLN A 10 22.67 14.16 11.04
C GLN A 10 22.85 13.10 9.95
N PHE A 11 23.66 13.42 8.93
CA PHE A 11 24.00 12.45 7.88
C PHE A 11 24.70 11.21 8.47
N LEU A 12 25.69 11.41 9.34
CA LEU A 12 26.38 10.31 10.02
C LEU A 12 25.47 9.49 10.94
N THR A 13 24.52 10.12 11.64
CA THR A 13 23.52 9.38 12.43
C THR A 13 22.56 8.58 11.55
N TYR A 14 22.18 9.08 10.37
CA TYR A 14 21.38 8.31 9.42
C TYR A 14 22.16 7.15 8.84
N VAL A 15 23.38 7.39 8.35
CA VAL A 15 24.26 6.33 7.84
C VAL A 15 24.55 5.31 8.94
N GLY A 16 24.82 5.74 10.16
CA GLY A 16 25.02 4.87 11.33
C GLY A 16 23.78 4.06 11.66
N PHE A 17 22.60 4.68 11.70
CA PHE A 17 21.33 3.98 11.92
C PHE A 17 21.05 2.95 10.82
N PHE A 18 21.16 3.34 9.54
CA PHE A 18 21.00 2.42 8.42
C PHE A 18 22.06 1.33 8.42
N ALA A 19 23.31 1.61 8.78
CA ALA A 19 24.36 0.61 8.91
C ALA A 19 24.06 -0.39 10.03
N VAL A 20 23.58 0.06 11.18
CA VAL A 20 23.16 -0.81 12.30
C VAL A 20 21.94 -1.65 11.90
N VAL A 21 20.96 -1.06 11.24
CA VAL A 21 19.78 -1.74 10.72
C VAL A 21 20.18 -2.80 9.70
N LEU A 22 21.01 -2.43 8.72
CA LEU A 22 21.51 -3.34 7.70
C LEU A 22 22.33 -4.46 8.34
N ALA A 23 23.24 -4.14 9.28
CA ALA A 23 24.02 -5.13 10.01
C ALA A 23 23.14 -6.09 10.83
N ALA A 24 22.09 -5.58 11.48
CA ALA A 24 21.11 -6.39 12.19
C ALA A 24 20.33 -7.30 11.23
N MET A 25 19.93 -6.78 10.06
CA MET A 25 19.29 -7.57 9.01
C MET A 25 20.22 -8.65 8.44
N PHE A 26 21.52 -8.35 8.26
CA PHE A 26 22.52 -9.32 7.81
C PHE A 26 22.65 -10.52 8.74
N ARG A 27 22.39 -10.38 10.05
CA ARG A 27 22.34 -11.50 10.99
C ARG A 27 21.23 -12.51 10.66
N PHE A 28 20.18 -12.06 9.99
CA PHE A 28 19.06 -12.91 9.56
C PHE A 28 19.18 -13.35 8.10
N VAL A 29 20.20 -12.89 7.36
CA VAL A 29 20.51 -13.38 6.02
C VAL A 29 21.28 -14.70 6.14
N PRO A 30 20.94 -15.74 5.36
CA PRO A 30 21.66 -17.01 5.41
C PRO A 30 23.15 -16.81 5.10
N GLY A 31 24.02 -17.21 6.03
CA GLY A 31 25.47 -17.04 5.88
C GLY A 31 26.16 -18.09 4.98
N LYS A 32 25.50 -19.21 4.68
CA LYS A 32 26.04 -20.26 3.79
C LYS A 32 25.45 -20.13 2.39
N ALA A 33 26.32 -20.26 1.38
CA ALA A 33 25.87 -20.32 -0.01
C ALA A 33 24.92 -21.51 -0.21
N PRO A 34 23.70 -21.29 -0.71
CA PRO A 34 22.76 -22.38 -0.92
C PRO A 34 23.27 -23.32 -2.03
N PRO A 35 23.10 -24.65 -1.87
CA PRO A 35 23.56 -25.60 -2.88
C PRO A 35 22.76 -25.48 -4.17
N VAL A 36 23.40 -25.82 -5.30
CA VAL A 36 22.70 -26.08 -6.56
C VAL A 36 21.88 -27.36 -6.39
N ARG A 37 20.60 -27.31 -6.72
CA ARG A 37 19.72 -28.49 -6.68
C ARG A 37 19.18 -28.80 -8.07
N THR A 38 19.29 -30.06 -8.46
CA THR A 38 18.69 -30.63 -9.67
C THR A 38 17.41 -31.40 -9.37
N GLU A 39 17.14 -31.67 -8.09
CA GLU A 39 15.93 -32.34 -7.62
C GLU A 39 14.97 -31.34 -6.95
N PRO A 40 13.64 -31.58 -7.02
CA PRO A 40 12.65 -30.75 -6.35
C PRO A 40 12.85 -30.72 -4.83
N TYR A 41 12.53 -29.58 -4.21
CA TYR A 41 12.37 -29.55 -2.76
C TYR A 41 11.13 -30.36 -2.36
N PRO A 42 11.18 -31.11 -1.26
CA PRO A 42 10.00 -31.69 -0.63
C PRO A 42 8.93 -30.62 -0.32
N GLU A 43 7.65 -30.98 -0.43
CA GLU A 43 6.53 -30.06 -0.19
C GLU A 43 6.50 -29.50 1.25
N ASP A 44 6.93 -30.29 2.23
CA ASP A 44 7.06 -29.85 3.63
C ASP A 44 8.16 -28.81 3.81
N GLU A 45 9.27 -28.92 3.06
CA GLU A 45 10.30 -27.88 3.03
C GLU A 45 9.78 -26.59 2.35
N LEU A 46 9.06 -26.72 1.22
CA LEU A 46 8.46 -25.57 0.52
C LEU A 46 7.44 -24.84 1.40
N GLY A 47 6.63 -25.61 2.12
CA GLY A 47 5.57 -25.14 3.01
C GLY A 47 6.01 -24.91 4.46
N ALA A 48 7.32 -24.87 4.76
CA ALA A 48 7.82 -24.77 6.14
C ALA A 48 7.28 -23.53 6.89
N HIS A 49 6.95 -22.45 6.18
CA HIS A 49 6.36 -21.24 6.76
C HIS A 49 4.82 -21.25 6.78
N ASP A 50 4.15 -22.15 6.06
CA ASP A 50 2.70 -22.08 5.79
C ASP A 50 1.88 -22.01 7.09
N ARG A 51 2.23 -22.81 8.09
CA ARG A 51 1.54 -22.79 9.41
C ARG A 51 1.60 -21.42 10.09
N LYS A 52 2.68 -20.66 9.86
CA LYS A 52 2.89 -19.34 10.45
C LYS A 52 2.23 -18.23 9.65
N THR A 53 1.65 -18.52 8.48
CA THR A 53 0.89 -17.52 7.71
C THR A 53 -0.46 -17.21 8.35
N ALA A 54 -1.01 -18.13 9.15
CA ALA A 54 -2.23 -17.91 9.91
C ALA A 54 -2.18 -16.65 10.78
N LYS A 55 -1.03 -16.33 11.40
CA LYS A 55 -0.88 -15.12 12.21
C LYS A 55 -0.99 -13.83 11.38
N TYR A 56 -0.59 -13.85 10.11
CA TYR A 56 -0.76 -12.73 9.19
C TYR A 56 -2.24 -12.51 8.88
N PHE A 57 -2.97 -13.60 8.66
CA PHE A 57 -4.41 -13.53 8.40
C PHE A 57 -5.22 -13.10 9.62
N LEU A 58 -4.87 -13.60 10.81
CA LEU A 58 -5.49 -13.19 12.06
C LEU A 58 -5.20 -11.72 12.38
N ALA A 59 -3.94 -11.28 12.25
CA ALA A 59 -3.58 -9.89 12.47
C ALA A 59 -4.25 -8.96 11.44
N GLY A 60 -4.25 -9.36 10.16
CA GLY A 60 -4.92 -8.61 9.10
C GLY A 60 -6.42 -8.48 9.33
N GLY A 61 -7.09 -9.59 9.68
CA GLY A 61 -8.50 -9.57 10.06
C GLY A 61 -8.79 -8.71 11.29
N PHE A 62 -7.94 -8.79 12.33
CA PHE A 62 -8.04 -7.94 13.51
C PHE A 62 -7.95 -6.45 13.16
N PHE A 63 -6.97 -6.04 12.36
CA PHE A 63 -6.82 -4.65 11.95
C PHE A 63 -7.96 -4.17 11.03
N LEU A 64 -8.53 -5.03 10.19
CA LEU A 64 -9.73 -4.69 9.40
C LEU A 64 -10.95 -4.44 10.29
N VAL A 65 -11.13 -5.25 11.34
CA VAL A 65 -12.18 -5.03 12.34
C VAL A 65 -11.93 -3.74 13.11
N LEU A 66 -10.71 -3.53 13.60
CA LEU A 66 -10.33 -2.31 14.31
C LEU A 66 -10.54 -1.06 13.46
N GLY A 67 -10.10 -1.08 12.21
CA GLY A 67 -10.27 0.01 11.26
C GLY A 67 -11.74 0.24 10.91
N SER A 68 -12.55 -0.81 10.81
CA SER A 68 -13.99 -0.70 10.58
C SER A 68 -14.71 -0.06 11.78
N LEU A 69 -14.36 -0.47 13.01
CA LEU A 69 -14.86 0.16 14.23
C LEU A 69 -14.44 1.62 14.32
N HIS A 70 -13.17 1.92 14.00
CA HIS A 70 -12.69 3.29 13.93
C HIS A 70 -13.47 4.11 12.89
N MET A 71 -13.72 3.54 11.70
CA MET A 71 -14.50 4.18 10.65
C MET A 71 -15.93 4.49 11.11
N VAL A 72 -16.57 3.61 11.89
CA VAL A 72 -17.89 3.90 12.48
C VAL A 72 -17.78 5.06 13.47
N VAL A 73 -16.84 5.00 14.42
CA VAL A 73 -16.70 6.01 15.47
C VAL A 73 -16.38 7.39 14.90
N LYS A 74 -15.44 7.49 13.95
CA LYS A 74 -15.03 8.78 13.37
C LYS A 74 -16.15 9.45 12.55
N ASN A 75 -17.12 8.68 12.08
CA ASN A 75 -18.25 9.16 11.28
C ASN A 75 -19.52 9.38 12.11
N LEU A 76 -19.49 9.20 13.43
CA LEU A 76 -20.59 9.63 14.29
C LEU A 76 -20.73 11.15 14.20
N PRO A 77 -21.95 11.72 14.14
CA PRO A 77 -22.15 13.16 13.86
C PRO A 77 -21.33 14.09 14.77
N TRP A 78 -21.30 13.81 16.07
CA TRP A 78 -20.57 14.60 17.05
C TRP A 78 -19.04 14.47 16.92
N MET A 79 -18.56 13.26 16.61
CA MET A 79 -17.14 13.01 16.42
C MET A 79 -16.65 13.59 15.09
N GLY A 80 -17.40 13.38 14.00
CA GLY A 80 -17.10 13.95 12.70
C GLY A 80 -17.02 15.47 12.75
N ALA A 81 -17.98 16.12 13.42
CA ALA A 81 -17.97 17.57 13.62
C ALA A 81 -16.77 18.03 14.46
N TYR A 82 -16.41 17.30 15.52
CA TYR A 82 -15.21 17.59 16.32
C TYR A 82 -13.92 17.48 15.48
N LEU A 83 -13.77 16.40 14.73
CA LEU A 83 -12.60 16.17 13.89
C LEU A 83 -12.51 17.21 12.75
N ALA A 84 -13.64 17.62 12.17
CA ALA A 84 -13.65 18.68 11.16
C ALA A 84 -13.18 20.03 11.73
N ARG A 85 -13.69 20.44 12.91
CA ARG A 85 -13.31 21.71 13.55
C ARG A 85 -11.84 21.79 13.96
N THR A 86 -11.20 20.66 14.21
CA THR A 86 -9.79 20.60 14.62
C THR A 86 -8.81 20.55 13.44
N GLY A 87 -9.30 20.68 12.20
CA GLY A 87 -8.49 20.78 11.00
C GLY A 87 -7.55 19.59 10.81
N TYR A 88 -6.27 19.86 10.58
CA TYR A 88 -5.26 18.80 10.35
C TYR A 88 -5.08 17.86 11.55
N ALA A 89 -5.29 18.33 12.78
CA ALA A 89 -5.26 17.45 13.95
C ALA A 89 -6.36 16.38 13.89
N GLY A 90 -7.57 16.78 13.45
CA GLY A 90 -8.65 15.86 13.17
C GLY A 90 -8.34 14.91 12.00
N HIS A 91 -7.62 15.37 10.98
CA HIS A 91 -7.16 14.53 9.86
C HIS A 91 -6.21 13.41 10.30
N LEU A 92 -5.35 13.63 11.31
CA LEU A 92 -4.50 12.58 11.90
C LEU A 92 -5.34 11.39 12.43
N VAL A 93 -6.43 11.70 13.13
CA VAL A 93 -7.36 10.71 13.68
C VAL A 93 -8.22 10.13 12.55
N ARG A 94 -8.91 10.98 11.80
CA ARG A 94 -9.93 10.56 10.84
C ARG A 94 -9.35 9.72 9.72
N ASP A 95 -8.30 10.21 9.06
CA ASP A 95 -7.92 9.70 7.74
C ASP A 95 -6.60 8.97 7.80
N LEU A 96 -5.55 9.59 8.34
CA LEU A 96 -4.21 9.00 8.39
C LEU A 96 -4.22 7.70 9.20
N SER A 97 -4.67 7.73 10.45
CA SER A 97 -4.61 6.54 11.31
C SER A 97 -5.58 5.44 10.86
N ASN A 98 -6.78 5.78 10.38
CA ASN A 98 -7.73 4.81 9.82
C ASN A 98 -7.19 4.13 8.55
N THR A 99 -6.61 4.91 7.63
CA THR A 99 -6.02 4.38 6.39
C THR A 99 -4.87 3.43 6.70
N HIS A 100 -3.98 3.76 7.63
CA HIS A 100 -2.88 2.87 7.99
C HIS A 100 -3.39 1.56 8.60
N VAL A 101 -4.36 1.59 9.51
CA VAL A 101 -4.92 0.36 10.09
C VAL A 101 -5.60 -0.51 9.03
N MET A 102 -6.42 0.06 8.14
CA MET A 102 -7.12 -0.72 7.12
C MET A 102 -6.17 -1.24 6.04
N ILE A 103 -5.30 -0.38 5.53
CA ILE A 103 -4.51 -0.65 4.34
C ILE A 103 -3.18 -1.35 4.67
N VAL A 104 -2.43 -0.84 5.66
CA VAL A 104 -1.19 -1.50 6.10
C VAL A 104 -1.52 -2.69 7.00
N GLY A 105 -2.39 -2.48 7.99
CA GLY A 105 -2.79 -3.54 8.92
C GLY A 105 -3.57 -4.65 8.24
N GLY A 106 -4.63 -4.33 7.53
CA GLY A 106 -5.39 -5.30 6.74
C GLY A 106 -4.65 -5.71 5.47
N GLY A 107 -4.55 -4.78 4.53
CA GLY A 107 -4.08 -5.06 3.16
C GLY A 107 -2.67 -5.65 3.09
N THR A 108 -1.68 -4.97 3.67
CA THR A 108 -0.29 -5.43 3.56
C THR A 108 -0.06 -6.74 4.29
N LEU A 109 -0.57 -6.92 5.52
CA LEU A 109 -0.38 -8.20 6.24
C LEU A 109 -1.01 -9.39 5.51
N LEU A 110 -2.24 -9.23 4.99
CA LEU A 110 -2.90 -10.29 4.23
C LEU A 110 -2.11 -10.61 2.96
N ALA A 111 -1.65 -9.61 2.21
CA ALA A 111 -0.86 -9.81 0.99
C ALA A 111 0.51 -10.42 1.26
N THR A 112 1.18 -10.05 2.36
CA THR A 112 2.43 -10.68 2.79
C THR A 112 2.21 -12.14 3.16
N GLY A 113 1.13 -12.47 3.88
CA GLY A 113 0.77 -13.85 4.18
C GLY A 113 0.55 -14.69 2.92
N LEU A 114 -0.20 -14.16 1.94
CA LEU A 114 -0.36 -14.81 0.63
C LEU A 114 0.96 -14.96 -0.13
N CYS A 115 1.82 -13.94 -0.09
CA CYS A 115 3.15 -14.00 -0.71
C CYS A 115 3.98 -15.17 -0.13
N TRP A 116 3.96 -15.37 1.19
CA TRP A 116 4.67 -16.46 1.84
C TRP A 116 4.13 -17.85 1.48
N LEU A 117 2.85 -17.98 1.18
CA LEU A 117 2.27 -19.24 0.71
C LEU A 117 2.62 -19.51 -0.76
N VAL A 118 2.54 -18.48 -1.59
CA VAL A 118 2.55 -18.64 -3.04
C VAL A 118 3.96 -18.57 -3.63
N LEU A 119 4.81 -17.65 -3.14
CA LEU A 119 6.13 -17.43 -3.71
C LEU A 119 7.01 -18.68 -3.69
N PRO A 120 7.12 -19.46 -2.58
CA PRO A 120 7.96 -20.66 -2.55
C PRO A 120 7.60 -21.68 -3.63
N ARG A 121 6.30 -21.84 -3.91
CA ARG A 121 5.75 -22.75 -4.92
C ARG A 121 6.03 -22.26 -6.34
N ILE A 122 5.90 -20.95 -6.59
CA ILE A 122 6.25 -20.33 -7.88
C ILE A 122 7.74 -20.55 -8.20
N VAL A 123 8.60 -20.33 -7.20
CA VAL A 123 10.06 -20.36 -7.41
C VAL A 123 10.69 -21.74 -7.18
N ALA A 124 9.89 -22.71 -6.76
CA ALA A 124 10.28 -24.07 -6.35
C ALA A 124 11.44 -24.07 -5.33
N ARG A 125 11.36 -23.19 -4.32
CA ARG A 125 12.34 -23.12 -3.23
C ARG A 125 11.67 -22.56 -1.96
N PRO A 126 12.04 -23.05 -0.76
CA PRO A 126 11.61 -22.45 0.50
C PRO A 126 12.02 -20.98 0.62
N LEU A 127 11.34 -20.23 1.49
CA LEU A 127 11.76 -18.86 1.81
C LEU A 127 13.24 -18.83 2.21
N ALA A 128 13.96 -17.81 1.75
CA ALA A 128 15.40 -17.69 1.99
C ALA A 128 15.72 -17.59 3.49
N SER A 129 14.90 -16.88 4.27
CA SER A 129 15.07 -16.76 5.71
C SER A 129 13.75 -16.77 6.46
N GLU A 130 13.61 -17.73 7.38
CA GLU A 130 12.53 -17.76 8.35
C GLU A 130 12.59 -16.57 9.31
N GLY A 131 13.81 -16.18 9.73
CA GLY A 131 14.03 -15.05 10.62
C GLY A 131 13.54 -13.73 10.03
N LEU A 132 13.85 -13.48 8.74
CA LEU A 132 13.34 -12.30 8.04
C LEU A 132 11.82 -12.33 7.91
N ALA A 133 11.21 -13.49 7.65
CA ALA A 133 9.75 -13.63 7.61
C ALA A 133 9.11 -13.38 8.99
N GLN A 134 9.74 -13.77 10.10
CA GLN A 134 9.24 -13.46 11.44
C GLN A 134 9.42 -11.97 11.78
N CYS A 135 10.56 -11.37 11.46
CA CYS A 135 10.81 -9.95 11.68
C CYS A 135 9.85 -9.09 10.85
N ALA A 136 9.61 -9.44 9.59
CA ALA A 136 8.64 -8.78 8.73
C ALA A 136 7.27 -8.67 9.41
N PHE A 137 6.76 -9.78 9.96
CA PHE A 137 5.51 -9.78 10.71
C PHE A 137 5.55 -8.85 11.93
N TRP A 138 6.47 -9.11 12.86
CA TRP A 138 6.45 -8.47 14.18
C TRP A 138 6.75 -6.99 14.11
N PHE A 139 7.72 -6.59 13.28
CA PHE A 139 8.04 -5.19 13.08
C PHE A 139 6.90 -4.44 12.41
N THR A 140 6.22 -5.03 11.43
CA THR A 140 5.04 -4.40 10.83
C THR A 140 3.90 -4.27 11.84
N VAL A 141 3.54 -5.32 12.58
CA VAL A 141 2.42 -5.28 13.54
C VAL A 141 2.69 -4.31 14.70
N VAL A 142 3.86 -4.41 15.34
CA VAL A 142 4.22 -3.55 16.47
C VAL A 142 4.39 -2.11 16.02
N GLY A 143 5.11 -1.89 14.90
CA GLY A 143 5.29 -0.57 14.33
C GLY A 143 3.98 0.10 13.97
N LEU A 144 3.07 -0.62 13.30
CA LEU A 144 1.74 -0.14 12.96
C LEU A 144 0.92 0.21 14.21
N PHE A 145 0.93 -0.64 15.23
CA PHE A 145 0.14 -0.39 16.44
C PHE A 145 0.63 0.86 17.16
N VAL A 146 1.95 1.01 17.33
CA VAL A 146 2.56 2.23 17.91
C VAL A 146 2.22 3.45 17.07
N PHE A 147 2.34 3.35 15.74
CA PHE A 147 2.04 4.44 14.82
C PHE A 147 0.57 4.87 14.91
N TYR A 148 -0.36 3.91 14.88
CA TYR A 148 -1.79 4.13 14.99
C TYR A 148 -2.17 4.86 16.29
N VAL A 149 -1.73 4.34 17.44
CA VAL A 149 -2.00 4.95 18.75
C VAL A 149 -1.38 6.35 18.84
N SER A 150 -0.17 6.53 18.28
CA SER A 150 0.50 7.83 18.26
C SER A 150 -0.28 8.86 17.44
N LEU A 151 -0.79 8.50 16.26
CA LEU A 151 -1.59 9.40 15.43
C LEU A 151 -2.90 9.80 16.10
N ILE A 152 -3.60 8.85 16.74
CA ILE A 152 -4.82 9.16 17.50
C ILE A 152 -4.50 10.07 18.68
N GLY A 153 -3.51 9.71 19.49
CA GLY A 153 -3.10 10.48 20.66
C GLY A 153 -2.70 11.91 20.31
N ASN A 154 -1.88 12.07 19.25
CA ASN A 154 -1.46 13.36 18.75
C ASN A 154 -2.65 14.17 18.20
N GLY A 155 -3.52 13.56 17.39
CA GLY A 155 -4.67 14.25 16.84
C GLY A 155 -5.64 14.73 17.92
N VAL A 156 -5.88 13.94 18.97
CA VAL A 156 -6.69 14.35 20.12
C VAL A 156 -6.00 15.44 20.94
N ALA A 157 -4.70 15.30 21.22
CA ALA A 157 -3.95 16.27 22.02
C ALA A 157 -3.83 17.64 21.34
N ILE A 158 -3.45 17.66 20.06
CA ILE A 158 -3.39 18.90 19.26
C ILE A 158 -4.79 19.46 19.06
N GLY A 159 -5.77 18.60 18.75
CA GLY A 159 -7.16 19.04 18.54
C GLY A 159 -7.71 19.82 19.74
N ARG A 160 -7.42 19.37 20.96
CA ARG A 160 -7.80 20.12 22.18
C ARG A 160 -7.14 21.50 22.25
N LEU A 161 -5.87 21.64 21.88
CA LEU A 161 -5.20 22.96 21.86
C LEU A 161 -5.81 23.87 20.80
N VAL A 162 -6.11 23.33 19.62
CA VAL A 162 -6.78 24.07 18.53
C VAL A 162 -8.16 24.55 18.96
N GLU A 163 -8.93 23.74 19.70
CA GLU A 163 -10.22 24.20 20.26
C GLU A 163 -10.08 25.36 21.26
N HIS A 164 -8.91 25.53 21.88
CA HIS A 164 -8.60 26.69 22.75
C HIS A 164 -8.00 27.86 21.97
N GLY A 165 -8.14 27.89 20.64
CA GLY A 165 -7.71 28.99 19.78
C GLY A 165 -6.24 28.96 19.38
N TRP A 166 -5.53 27.86 19.62
CA TRP A 166 -4.15 27.72 19.18
C TRP A 166 -4.10 27.44 17.68
N ASP A 167 -3.14 28.08 16.99
CA ASP A 167 -2.77 27.66 15.65
C ASP A 167 -2.19 26.23 15.66
N TYR A 168 -2.42 25.46 14.60
CA TYR A 168 -1.97 24.07 14.50
C TYR A 168 -0.44 23.95 14.60
N GLN A 169 0.33 24.84 13.98
CA GLN A 169 1.79 24.78 14.04
C GLN A 169 2.27 25.11 15.45
N LEU A 170 1.68 26.10 16.11
CA LEU A 170 2.00 26.45 17.49
C LEU A 170 1.69 25.28 18.45
N ALA A 171 0.53 24.64 18.31
CA ALA A 171 0.16 23.47 19.10
C ALA A 171 1.11 22.29 18.89
N LYS A 172 1.53 22.05 17.63
CA LYS A 172 2.52 21.03 17.28
C LYS A 172 3.91 21.33 17.85
N GLU A 173 4.35 22.58 17.81
CA GLU A 173 5.61 23.03 18.41
C GLU A 173 5.61 22.85 19.93
N GLN A 174 4.50 23.19 20.59
CA GLN A 174 4.32 23.02 22.03
C GLN A 174 4.36 21.55 22.47
N MET A 175 3.80 20.63 21.67
CA MET A 175 3.95 19.20 21.91
C MET A 175 5.42 18.73 21.78
N GLY A 176 6.26 19.46 21.05
CA GLY A 176 7.68 19.20 20.91
C GLY A 176 7.99 17.76 20.48
N LYS A 177 8.79 17.07 21.31
CA LYS A 177 9.20 15.67 21.03
C LYS A 177 8.06 14.66 21.18
N TRP A 178 7.02 14.95 21.96
CA TRP A 178 5.91 14.03 22.19
C TRP A 178 5.10 13.77 20.92
N TYR A 179 4.99 14.77 20.04
CA TYR A 179 4.36 14.59 18.73
C TYR A 179 5.21 13.69 17.80
N LYS A 180 6.54 13.90 17.79
CA LYS A 180 7.44 13.34 16.76
C LYS A 180 7.94 11.94 17.10
N VAL A 181 8.36 11.71 18.33
CA VAL A 181 9.13 10.52 18.71
C VAL A 181 8.28 9.23 18.60
N PRO A 182 7.06 9.15 19.18
CA PRO A 182 6.26 7.93 19.09
C PRO A 182 5.87 7.59 17.64
N THR A 183 5.43 8.60 16.89
CA THR A 183 5.09 8.48 15.46
C THR A 183 6.29 8.01 14.64
N GLY A 184 7.46 8.62 14.85
CA GLY A 184 8.70 8.24 14.16
C GLY A 184 9.18 6.83 14.51
N ILE A 185 9.06 6.41 15.77
CA ILE A 185 9.39 5.04 16.20
C ILE A 185 8.44 4.03 15.54
N GLY A 186 7.13 4.28 15.59
CA GLY A 186 6.13 3.41 14.97
C GLY A 186 6.37 3.25 13.47
N ALA A 187 6.57 4.36 12.76
CA ALA A 187 6.87 4.36 11.33
C ALA A 187 8.21 3.65 11.01
N GLY A 188 9.25 3.92 11.80
CA GLY A 188 10.58 3.32 11.62
C GLY A 188 10.56 1.80 11.80
N VAL A 189 9.96 1.33 12.90
CA VAL A 189 9.81 -0.11 13.18
C VAL A 189 8.96 -0.77 12.10
N MET A 190 7.84 -0.16 11.69
CA MET A 190 7.02 -0.68 10.59
C MET A 190 7.82 -0.80 9.28
N GLY A 191 8.63 0.22 8.97
CA GLY A 191 9.50 0.23 7.79
C GLY A 191 10.55 -0.88 7.81
N LEU A 192 11.14 -1.20 8.97
CA LEU A 192 12.02 -2.36 9.12
C LEU A 192 11.32 -3.68 8.77
N GLY A 193 10.04 -3.80 9.09
CA GLY A 193 9.22 -4.95 8.68
C GLY A 193 9.15 -5.09 7.16
N TYR A 194 8.92 -3.99 6.45
CA TYR A 194 8.86 -3.98 4.98
C TYR A 194 10.22 -4.30 4.34
N TRP A 195 11.31 -3.82 4.93
CA TRP A 195 12.66 -4.13 4.47
C TRP A 195 12.98 -5.62 4.66
N CYS A 196 12.59 -6.21 5.80
CA CYS A 196 12.71 -7.65 6.02
C CYS A 196 11.89 -8.46 4.99
N PHE A 197 10.65 -8.03 4.72
CA PHE A 197 9.80 -8.62 3.68
C PHE A 197 10.49 -8.58 2.31
N ALA A 198 10.90 -7.40 1.86
CA ALA A 198 11.47 -7.22 0.52
C ALA A 198 12.81 -7.94 0.35
N THR A 199 13.66 -7.92 1.39
CA THR A 199 14.93 -8.66 1.38
C THR A 199 14.69 -10.16 1.25
N ASN A 200 13.72 -10.70 1.99
CA ASN A 200 13.43 -12.13 1.93
C ASN A 200 12.84 -12.53 0.57
N VAL A 201 11.95 -11.72 -0.02
CA VAL A 201 11.43 -11.93 -1.38
C VAL A 201 12.57 -11.92 -2.39
N ALA A 202 13.43 -10.89 -2.36
CA ALA A 202 14.54 -10.74 -3.29
C ALA A 202 15.53 -11.91 -3.20
N LEU A 203 15.93 -12.29 -1.98
CA LEU A 203 16.81 -13.44 -1.76
C LEU A 203 16.17 -14.75 -2.20
N THR A 204 14.89 -14.97 -1.90
CA THR A 204 14.16 -16.19 -2.28
C THR A 204 14.14 -16.34 -3.80
N ILE A 205 13.79 -15.27 -4.53
CA ILE A 205 13.77 -15.24 -6.00
C ILE A 205 15.18 -15.42 -6.56
N PHE A 206 16.16 -14.66 -6.07
CA PHE A 206 17.53 -14.73 -6.55
C PHE A 206 18.15 -16.10 -6.35
N GLN A 207 18.06 -16.67 -5.15
CA GLN A 207 18.61 -17.98 -4.84
C GLN A 207 17.89 -19.10 -5.59
N SER A 208 16.63 -18.90 -6.00
CA SER A 208 15.91 -19.89 -6.79
C SER A 208 16.58 -20.18 -8.14
N ARG A 209 17.45 -19.30 -8.66
CA ARG A 209 18.25 -19.56 -9.87
C ARG A 209 19.15 -20.80 -9.76
N LEU A 210 19.44 -21.23 -8.53
CA LEU A 210 20.22 -22.42 -8.20
C LEU A 210 19.38 -23.71 -8.20
N VAL A 211 18.06 -23.60 -8.29
CA VAL A 211 17.15 -24.74 -8.39
C VAL A 211 16.84 -25.00 -9.86
N LYS A 212 17.42 -26.07 -10.41
CA LYS A 212 17.37 -26.48 -11.82
C LYS A 212 16.23 -27.46 -12.10
N VAL A 213 15.07 -27.22 -11.49
CA VAL A 213 13.84 -27.99 -11.72
C VAL A 213 12.86 -27.18 -12.56
N ARG A 214 11.86 -27.86 -13.13
CA ARG A 214 10.79 -27.20 -13.89
C ARG A 214 9.96 -26.31 -12.95
N LYS A 215 9.76 -25.05 -13.36
CA LYS A 215 8.97 -24.04 -12.62
C LYS A 215 7.85 -23.50 -13.51
N PRO A 216 6.69 -24.17 -13.59
CA PRO A 216 5.64 -23.83 -14.56
C PRO A 216 5.12 -22.39 -14.39
N GLN A 217 5.01 -21.93 -13.15
CA GLN A 217 4.51 -20.60 -12.80
C GLN A 217 5.62 -19.55 -12.67
N TRP A 218 6.87 -19.85 -13.05
CA TRP A 218 8.03 -18.95 -12.85
C TRP A 218 7.77 -17.51 -13.32
N HIS A 219 7.10 -17.32 -14.45
CA HIS A 219 6.77 -16.00 -14.99
C HIS A 219 6.02 -15.06 -14.00
N LEU A 220 5.43 -15.58 -12.93
CA LEU A 220 4.74 -14.80 -11.90
C LEU A 220 5.68 -14.16 -10.86
N TRP A 221 6.93 -14.60 -10.71
CA TRP A 221 7.86 -14.06 -9.67
C TRP A 221 7.99 -12.54 -9.73
N LYS A 222 7.92 -11.98 -10.94
CA LYS A 222 8.07 -10.55 -11.22
C LYS A 222 6.99 -9.70 -10.55
N PHE A 223 5.77 -10.21 -10.39
CA PHE A 223 4.72 -9.53 -9.63
C PHE A 223 5.13 -9.36 -8.16
N PHE A 224 5.70 -10.41 -7.56
CA PHE A 224 6.15 -10.38 -6.17
C PHE A 224 7.38 -9.51 -5.97
N ALA A 225 8.37 -9.60 -6.88
CA ALA A 225 9.54 -8.73 -6.85
C ALA A 225 9.17 -7.26 -7.00
N THR A 226 8.34 -6.91 -7.99
CA THR A 226 7.86 -5.54 -8.18
C THR A 226 7.05 -5.06 -6.99
N GLY A 227 6.12 -5.89 -6.49
CA GLY A 227 5.29 -5.54 -5.34
C GLY A 227 6.12 -5.24 -4.10
N ALA A 228 7.11 -6.08 -3.80
CA ALA A 228 8.05 -5.88 -2.69
C ALA A 228 8.95 -4.65 -2.88
N ALA A 229 9.46 -4.42 -4.09
CA ALA A 229 10.27 -3.24 -4.40
C ALA A 229 9.46 -1.95 -4.24
N ALA A 230 8.23 -1.92 -4.76
CA ALA A 230 7.36 -0.75 -4.68
C ALA A 230 6.94 -0.41 -3.24
N LEU A 231 6.61 -1.41 -2.41
CA LEU A 231 6.35 -1.19 -0.98
C LEU A 231 7.59 -0.65 -0.25
N THR A 232 8.79 -1.08 -0.65
CA THR A 232 10.05 -0.54 -0.10
C THR A 232 10.25 0.91 -0.51
N VAL A 233 10.05 1.23 -1.80
CA VAL A 233 10.14 2.61 -2.32
C VAL A 233 9.15 3.51 -1.60
N GLY A 234 7.89 3.08 -1.48
CA GLY A 234 6.87 3.84 -0.76
C GLY A 234 7.20 4.04 0.72
N THR A 235 7.79 3.03 1.38
CA THR A 235 8.27 3.19 2.78
C THR A 235 9.37 4.23 2.87
N VAL A 236 10.37 4.18 1.98
CA VAL A 236 11.46 5.15 1.96
C VAL A 236 10.91 6.55 1.70
N GLN A 237 10.00 6.68 0.75
CA GLN A 237 9.30 7.94 0.49
C GLN A 237 8.55 8.44 1.73
N GLY A 238 7.76 7.58 2.39
CA GLY A 238 7.05 7.93 3.63
C GLY A 238 7.98 8.43 4.72
N VAL A 239 9.11 7.76 4.95
CA VAL A 239 10.13 8.21 5.92
C VAL A 239 10.73 9.56 5.54
N ILE A 240 10.97 9.80 4.25
CA ILE A 240 11.48 11.09 3.76
C ILE A 240 10.44 12.19 3.99
N GLN A 241 9.16 11.94 3.69
CA GLN A 241 8.07 12.92 3.81
C GLN A 241 7.87 13.40 5.25
N VAL A 242 7.99 12.51 6.24
CA VAL A 242 7.79 12.86 7.66
C VAL A 242 9.00 13.55 8.32
N GLN A 243 10.13 13.71 7.62
CA GLN A 243 11.26 14.47 8.14
C GLN A 243 10.88 15.95 8.34
N PRO A 244 11.30 16.62 9.43
CA PRO A 244 10.83 17.96 9.76
C PRO A 244 10.89 18.95 8.59
N ALA A 245 12.05 19.08 7.96
CA ALA A 245 12.23 20.01 6.84
C ALA A 245 11.37 19.66 5.61
N ASN A 246 11.15 18.37 5.37
CA ASN A 246 10.36 17.90 4.23
C ASN A 246 8.86 18.05 4.50
N ALA A 247 8.40 17.69 5.71
CA ALA A 247 7.03 17.87 6.14
C ALA A 247 6.64 19.36 6.13
N ASP A 248 7.54 20.24 6.60
CA ASP A 248 7.30 21.68 6.59
C ASP A 248 7.31 22.24 5.15
N TRP A 249 8.16 21.69 4.26
CA TRP A 249 8.15 22.05 2.84
C TRP A 249 6.86 21.60 2.15
N LEU A 250 6.42 20.36 2.38
CA LEU A 250 5.18 19.81 1.82
C LEU A 250 3.96 20.60 2.30
N TYR A 251 3.92 20.95 3.59
CA TYR A 251 2.87 21.81 4.14
C TYR A 251 2.84 23.18 3.46
N LYS A 252 4.01 23.80 3.24
CA LYS A 252 4.11 25.10 2.54
C LYS A 252 3.79 25.02 1.05
N ALA A 253 3.99 23.86 0.43
CA ALA A 253 3.66 23.64 -0.98
C ALA A 253 2.14 23.56 -1.22
N GLY A 254 1.32 23.43 -0.17
CA GLY A 254 -0.14 23.38 -0.29
C GLY A 254 -0.60 22.25 -1.21
N HIS A 255 -1.57 22.54 -2.08
CA HIS A 255 -2.12 21.56 -3.03
C HIS A 255 -1.06 20.94 -3.95
N ALA A 256 -0.02 21.70 -4.34
CA ALA A 256 1.08 21.15 -5.13
C ALA A 256 1.88 20.07 -4.35
N GLY A 257 1.92 20.17 -3.02
CA GLY A 257 2.51 19.14 -2.16
C GLY A 257 1.74 17.81 -2.17
N GLU A 258 0.44 17.84 -2.47
CA GLU A 258 -0.44 16.67 -2.43
C GLU A 258 -0.09 15.64 -3.51
N TRP A 259 0.44 16.09 -4.65
CA TRP A 259 1.01 15.22 -5.67
C TRP A 259 2.12 14.30 -5.12
N ILE A 260 2.88 14.76 -4.13
CA ILE A 260 3.87 13.94 -3.42
C ILE A 260 3.21 13.17 -2.28
N ASP A 261 2.56 13.86 -1.35
CA ASP A 261 1.92 13.30 -0.16
C ASP A 261 0.48 13.80 -0.05
N PRO A 262 -0.56 12.98 -0.30
CA PRO A 262 -0.51 11.51 -0.28
C PRO A 262 -0.42 10.81 -1.65
N ILE A 263 -0.57 11.52 -2.78
CA ILE A 263 -0.93 10.87 -4.06
C ILE A 263 0.15 9.90 -4.56
N SER A 264 1.36 10.36 -4.84
CA SER A 264 2.43 9.48 -5.36
C SER A 264 2.81 8.37 -4.36
N HIS A 265 2.80 8.67 -3.06
CA HIS A 265 3.12 7.72 -1.99
C HIS A 265 2.09 6.60 -1.90
N ALA A 266 0.80 6.94 -1.86
CA ALA A 266 -0.28 5.96 -1.87
C ALA A 266 -0.25 5.15 -3.17
N HIS A 267 0.00 5.80 -4.30
CA HIS A 267 0.05 5.13 -5.60
C HIS A 267 1.15 4.06 -5.68
N VAL A 268 2.40 4.38 -5.30
CA VAL A 268 3.48 3.38 -5.34
C VAL A 268 3.24 2.22 -4.37
N ASN A 269 2.71 2.48 -3.18
CA ASN A 269 2.43 1.41 -2.21
C ASN A 269 1.25 0.52 -2.61
N LEU A 270 0.16 1.12 -3.11
CA LEU A 270 -1.12 0.42 -3.26
C LEU A 270 -1.31 -0.10 -4.68
N VAL A 271 -1.02 0.74 -5.67
CA VAL A 271 -1.13 0.36 -7.08
C VAL A 271 0.09 -0.45 -7.49
N THR A 272 1.30 0.08 -7.35
CA THR A 272 2.49 -0.67 -7.77
C THR A 272 2.80 -1.82 -6.81
N GLY A 273 2.69 -1.59 -5.50
CA GLY A 273 3.00 -2.58 -4.46
C GLY A 273 1.92 -3.65 -4.30
N LEU A 274 0.82 -3.28 -3.66
CA LEU A 274 -0.21 -4.20 -3.22
C LEU A 274 -0.97 -4.87 -4.37
N THR A 275 -1.35 -4.11 -5.42
CA THR A 275 -2.04 -4.69 -6.58
C THR A 275 -1.18 -5.72 -7.31
N MET A 276 0.14 -5.51 -7.43
CA MET A 276 1.04 -6.52 -8.00
C MET A 276 1.05 -7.81 -7.17
N LEU A 277 1.14 -7.71 -5.85
CA LEU A 277 1.09 -8.89 -4.96
C LEU A 277 -0.24 -9.64 -5.08
N VAL A 278 -1.37 -8.91 -5.10
CA VAL A 278 -2.71 -9.49 -5.25
C VAL A 278 -2.87 -10.16 -6.61
N ALA A 279 -2.46 -9.49 -7.70
CA ALA A 279 -2.56 -10.05 -9.05
C ALA A 279 -1.69 -11.31 -9.21
N GLY A 280 -0.44 -11.27 -8.73
CA GLY A 280 0.45 -12.43 -8.76
C GLY A 280 -0.11 -13.61 -7.95
N SER A 281 -0.69 -13.34 -6.78
CA SER A 281 -1.33 -14.36 -5.93
C SER A 281 -2.58 -14.94 -6.59
N LEU A 282 -3.44 -14.10 -7.17
CA LEU A 282 -4.62 -14.56 -7.90
C LEU A 282 -4.25 -15.46 -9.08
N PHE A 283 -3.31 -15.03 -9.94
CA PHE A 283 -2.91 -15.84 -11.09
C PHE A 283 -2.22 -17.15 -10.70
N ALA A 284 -1.56 -17.21 -9.55
CA ALA A 284 -0.99 -18.44 -9.04
C ALA A 284 -2.05 -19.41 -8.47
N LEU A 285 -3.11 -18.87 -7.86
CA LEU A 285 -4.12 -19.65 -7.13
C LEU A 285 -5.37 -19.98 -7.96
N VAL A 286 -5.63 -19.25 -9.05
CA VAL A 286 -6.89 -19.34 -9.78
C VAL A 286 -7.20 -20.75 -10.31
N GLY A 287 -6.20 -21.48 -10.79
CA GLY A 287 -6.38 -22.87 -11.24
C GLY A 287 -6.79 -23.80 -10.09
N SER A 288 -6.10 -23.72 -8.95
CA SER A 288 -6.44 -24.49 -7.75
C SER A 288 -7.80 -24.14 -7.14
N ALA A 289 -8.30 -22.92 -7.38
CA ALA A 289 -9.60 -22.45 -6.95
C ALA A 289 -10.75 -22.81 -7.94
N GLY A 290 -10.47 -23.61 -8.99
CA GLY A 290 -11.44 -24.02 -10.00
C GLY A 290 -11.74 -22.96 -11.06
N GLY A 291 -10.89 -21.94 -11.18
CA GLY A 291 -10.92 -20.96 -12.27
C GLY A 291 -10.10 -21.42 -13.47
N VAL A 292 -10.09 -20.59 -14.51
CA VAL A 292 -9.33 -20.81 -15.74
C VAL A 292 -8.03 -20.02 -15.66
N GLU A 293 -6.90 -20.73 -15.72
CA GLU A 293 -5.59 -20.08 -15.74
C GLU A 293 -5.40 -19.25 -17.03
N PRO A 294 -5.09 -17.95 -16.92
CA PRO A 294 -4.79 -17.14 -18.08
C PRO A 294 -3.47 -17.59 -18.72
N SER A 295 -3.37 -17.45 -20.05
CA SER A 295 -2.11 -17.78 -20.74
C SER A 295 -0.96 -16.90 -20.24
N ARG A 296 0.25 -17.47 -20.19
CA ARG A 296 1.48 -16.74 -19.81
C ARG A 296 1.65 -15.42 -20.58
N ARG A 297 1.38 -15.42 -21.89
CA ARG A 297 1.48 -14.20 -22.73
C ARG A 297 0.54 -13.09 -22.24
N LEU A 298 -0.68 -13.45 -21.86
CA LEU A 298 -1.67 -12.49 -21.37
C LEU A 298 -1.28 -11.95 -19.99
N VAL A 299 -0.84 -12.83 -19.08
CA VAL A 299 -0.31 -12.43 -17.78
C VAL A 299 0.91 -11.52 -17.93
N ASP A 300 1.81 -11.82 -18.86
CA ASP A 300 2.99 -11.00 -19.13
C ASP A 300 2.60 -9.61 -19.64
N ARG A 301 1.59 -9.51 -20.53
CA ARG A 301 1.04 -8.22 -20.98
C ARG A 301 0.40 -7.44 -19.84
N CYS A 302 -0.41 -8.08 -19.00
CA CYS A 302 -0.99 -7.44 -17.81
C CYS A 302 0.10 -6.86 -16.90
N PHE A 303 1.16 -7.64 -16.64
CA PHE A 303 2.28 -7.19 -15.82
C PHE A 303 2.95 -5.94 -16.39
N TYR A 304 3.38 -5.97 -17.66
CA TYR A 304 4.13 -4.86 -18.24
C TYR A 304 3.25 -3.63 -18.45
N ALA A 305 1.98 -3.81 -18.80
CA ALA A 305 1.03 -2.70 -18.88
C ALA A 305 0.84 -2.04 -17.51
N LEU A 306 0.60 -2.84 -16.45
CA LEU A 306 0.42 -2.32 -15.09
C LEU A 306 1.68 -1.66 -14.56
N LEU A 307 2.85 -2.28 -14.76
CA LEU A 307 4.13 -1.70 -14.36
C LEU A 307 4.39 -0.37 -15.07
N GLY A 308 4.24 -0.34 -16.40
CA GLY A 308 4.46 0.85 -17.20
C GLY A 308 3.52 1.99 -16.83
N GLY A 309 2.21 1.73 -16.81
CA GLY A 309 1.20 2.74 -16.43
C GLY A 309 1.39 3.24 -14.99
N SER A 310 1.66 2.33 -14.05
CA SER A 310 1.86 2.69 -12.65
C SER A 310 3.14 3.51 -12.44
N LEU A 311 4.28 3.14 -13.03
CA LEU A 311 5.51 3.93 -12.92
C LEU A 311 5.41 5.27 -13.63
N ALA A 312 4.72 5.35 -14.77
CA ALA A 312 4.48 6.62 -15.46
C ALA A 312 3.68 7.59 -14.56
N PHE A 313 2.58 7.11 -13.97
CA PHE A 313 1.77 7.93 -13.07
C PHE A 313 2.52 8.34 -11.80
N TYR A 314 3.29 7.43 -11.21
CA TYR A 314 4.16 7.74 -10.08
C TYR A 314 5.20 8.83 -10.41
N ALA A 315 5.86 8.70 -11.56
CA ALA A 315 6.87 9.67 -12.00
C ALA A 315 6.27 11.04 -12.30
N VAL A 316 5.09 11.09 -12.93
CA VAL A 316 4.36 12.33 -13.22
C VAL A 316 3.96 13.04 -11.93
N THR A 317 3.34 12.34 -10.99
CA THR A 317 2.89 12.93 -9.71
C THR A 317 4.08 13.43 -8.89
N LEU A 318 5.18 12.68 -8.82
CA LEU A 318 6.41 13.18 -8.20
C LEU A 318 6.99 14.41 -8.92
N TYR A 319 7.00 14.41 -10.25
CA TYR A 319 7.50 15.52 -11.03
C TYR A 319 6.70 16.79 -10.76
N LEU A 320 5.37 16.71 -10.89
CA LEU A 320 4.47 17.85 -10.70
C LEU A 320 4.59 18.40 -9.29
N GLY A 321 4.51 17.53 -8.27
CA GLY A 321 4.61 18.00 -6.89
C GLY A 321 5.97 18.62 -6.56
N LEU A 322 7.07 18.09 -7.10
CA LEU A 322 8.39 18.71 -6.93
C LEU A 322 8.56 19.99 -7.74
N HIS A 323 7.92 20.11 -8.90
CA HIS A 323 8.02 21.26 -9.79
C HIS A 323 7.15 22.42 -9.30
N GLU A 324 5.84 22.18 -9.20
CA GLU A 324 4.84 23.15 -8.76
C GLU A 324 5.07 23.53 -7.30
N GLY A 325 5.38 22.56 -6.42
CA GLY A 325 5.72 22.85 -5.04
C GLY A 325 6.95 23.76 -4.91
N ARG A 326 7.91 23.70 -5.84
CA ARG A 326 9.02 24.65 -5.87
C ARG A 326 8.57 26.05 -6.30
N LEU A 327 7.64 26.17 -7.24
CA LEU A 327 7.08 27.46 -7.63
C LEU A 327 6.33 28.11 -6.45
N VAL A 328 5.53 27.33 -5.73
CA VAL A 328 4.83 27.80 -4.53
C VAL A 328 5.83 28.23 -3.46
N VAL A 329 6.70 27.31 -3.01
CA VAL A 329 7.56 27.56 -1.84
C VAL A 329 8.68 28.58 -2.12
N HIS A 330 9.22 28.64 -3.33
CA HIS A 330 10.37 29.51 -3.63
C HIS A 330 10.05 30.75 -4.45
N ARG A 331 8.93 30.76 -5.18
CA ARG A 331 8.52 31.93 -5.97
C ARG A 331 7.27 32.61 -5.41
N GLY A 332 6.68 32.08 -4.33
CA GLY A 332 5.53 32.68 -3.67
C GLY A 332 4.26 32.66 -4.51
N LEU A 333 4.18 31.77 -5.50
CA LEU A 333 2.96 31.55 -6.26
C LEU A 333 1.92 30.82 -5.41
N THR A 334 0.64 31.03 -5.70
CA THR A 334 -0.40 30.12 -5.20
C THR A 334 -0.31 28.78 -5.93
N PRO A 335 -0.89 27.68 -5.38
CA PRO A 335 -0.93 26.40 -6.08
C PRO A 335 -1.56 26.48 -7.48
N GLU A 336 -2.62 27.26 -7.64
CA GLU A 336 -3.32 27.46 -8.92
C GLU A 336 -2.43 28.19 -9.93
N GLN A 337 -1.73 29.24 -9.48
CA GLN A 337 -0.75 29.94 -10.31
C GLN A 337 0.45 29.06 -10.69
N ALA A 338 0.85 28.14 -9.81
CA ALA A 338 1.92 27.19 -10.10
C ALA A 338 1.50 26.14 -11.14
N GLU A 339 0.25 25.68 -11.08
CA GLU A 339 -0.36 24.80 -12.09
C GLU A 339 -0.47 25.51 -13.45
N GLU A 340 -1.02 26.74 -13.49
CA GLU A 340 -1.09 27.56 -14.71
C GLU A 340 0.30 27.84 -15.31
N ALA A 341 1.30 28.04 -14.44
CA ALA A 341 2.70 28.22 -14.84
C ALA A 341 3.39 26.92 -15.30
N THR A 342 2.70 25.77 -15.26
CA THR A 342 3.18 24.44 -15.67
C THR A 342 2.37 23.93 -16.87
N PRO A 343 2.64 24.41 -18.11
CA PRO A 343 1.84 24.06 -19.30
C PRO A 343 1.73 22.56 -19.61
N LEU A 344 2.68 21.77 -19.10
CA LEU A 344 2.70 20.31 -19.27
C LEU A 344 1.77 19.56 -18.32
N HIS A 345 1.30 20.19 -17.23
CA HIS A 345 0.48 19.55 -16.21
C HIS A 345 -0.67 18.70 -16.77
N PRO A 346 -1.61 19.27 -17.54
CA PRO A 346 -2.78 18.50 -18.00
C PRO A 346 -2.37 17.35 -18.92
N PHE A 347 -1.35 17.54 -19.76
CA PHE A 347 -0.88 16.50 -20.68
C PHE A 347 -0.21 15.33 -19.95
N LEU A 348 0.59 15.63 -18.91
CA LEU A 348 1.27 14.61 -18.12
C LEU A 348 0.28 13.77 -17.32
N ILE A 349 -0.66 14.41 -16.62
CA ILE A 349 -1.70 13.71 -15.85
C ILE A 349 -2.60 12.88 -16.78
N MET A 350 -3.06 13.46 -17.90
CA MET A 350 -3.93 12.77 -18.85
C MET A 350 -3.22 11.55 -19.46
N ALA A 351 -2.00 11.71 -19.96
CA ALA A 351 -1.26 10.62 -20.59
C ALA A 351 -0.98 9.46 -19.61
N ALA A 352 -0.49 9.78 -18.41
CA ALA A 352 -0.23 8.76 -17.40
C ALA A 352 -1.52 8.13 -16.87
N GLY A 353 -2.59 8.92 -16.71
CA GLY A 353 -3.92 8.47 -16.32
C GLY A 353 -4.52 7.48 -17.32
N ILE A 354 -4.48 7.79 -18.62
CA ILE A 354 -4.96 6.90 -19.69
C ILE A 354 -4.15 5.59 -19.72
N ALA A 355 -2.82 5.67 -19.62
CA ALA A 355 -1.96 4.49 -19.60
C ALA A 355 -2.29 3.58 -18.40
N MET A 356 -2.47 4.17 -17.23
CA MET A 356 -2.86 3.46 -16.01
C MET A 356 -4.27 2.87 -16.11
N PHE A 357 -5.24 3.64 -16.63
CA PHE A 357 -6.61 3.19 -16.86
C PHE A 357 -6.64 1.97 -17.77
N ALA A 358 -6.01 2.04 -18.94
CA ALA A 358 -5.93 0.92 -19.88
C ALA A 358 -5.29 -0.32 -19.25
N ALA A 359 -4.23 -0.14 -18.47
CA ALA A 359 -3.56 -1.24 -17.78
C ALA A 359 -4.44 -1.91 -16.73
N PHE A 360 -5.16 -1.14 -15.92
CA PHE A 360 -6.12 -1.66 -14.93
C PHE A 360 -7.26 -2.38 -15.62
N TRP A 361 -7.86 -1.82 -16.66
CA TRP A 361 -8.99 -2.45 -17.35
C TRP A 361 -8.59 -3.78 -18.01
N LEU A 362 -7.38 -3.85 -18.58
CA LEU A 362 -6.82 -5.12 -19.03
C LEU A 362 -6.70 -6.13 -17.86
N LEU A 363 -6.14 -5.71 -16.72
CA LEU A 363 -6.02 -6.56 -15.54
C LEU A 363 -7.38 -7.08 -15.06
N LEU A 364 -8.35 -6.18 -14.88
CA LEU A 364 -9.70 -6.50 -14.39
C LEU A 364 -10.43 -7.48 -15.31
N ALA A 365 -10.34 -7.26 -16.63
CA ALA A 365 -10.92 -8.16 -17.62
C ALA A 365 -10.32 -9.57 -17.53
N VAL A 366 -9.00 -9.67 -17.34
CA VAL A 366 -8.32 -10.96 -17.19
C VAL A 366 -8.69 -11.63 -15.86
N MET A 367 -8.71 -10.89 -14.74
CA MET A 367 -9.13 -11.41 -13.44
C MET A 367 -10.57 -11.95 -13.48
N ALA A 368 -11.51 -11.14 -13.97
CA ALA A 368 -12.92 -11.50 -14.06
C ALA A 368 -13.12 -12.73 -14.96
N ARG A 369 -12.48 -12.76 -16.13
CA ARG A 369 -12.53 -13.91 -17.05
C ARG A 369 -11.97 -15.18 -16.41
N SER A 370 -10.91 -15.07 -15.63
CA SER A 370 -10.25 -16.22 -14.99
C SER A 370 -11.14 -16.87 -13.93
N VAL A 371 -12.00 -16.11 -13.25
CA VAL A 371 -12.91 -16.65 -12.22
C VAL A 371 -14.35 -16.86 -12.69
N TRP A 372 -14.72 -16.37 -13.89
CA TRP A 372 -16.11 -16.33 -14.36
C TRP A 372 -16.82 -17.69 -14.29
N ARG A 373 -16.09 -18.76 -14.62
CA ARG A 373 -16.60 -20.14 -14.60
C ARG A 373 -16.30 -20.92 -13.32
N SER A 374 -15.64 -20.29 -12.34
CA SER A 374 -15.34 -20.97 -11.07
C SER A 374 -16.59 -21.11 -10.21
N GLY A 375 -16.75 -22.27 -9.57
CA GLY A 375 -17.85 -22.56 -8.63
C GLY A 375 -17.51 -22.25 -7.17
N GLY A 376 -16.31 -21.72 -6.90
CA GLY A 376 -15.79 -21.51 -5.55
C GLY A 376 -16.12 -20.13 -4.94
N PRO A 377 -15.83 -19.96 -3.63
CA PRO A 377 -16.04 -18.70 -2.91
C PRO A 377 -15.17 -17.57 -3.45
N LEU A 378 -14.08 -17.88 -4.19
CA LEU A 378 -13.24 -16.87 -4.81
C LEU A 378 -14.01 -16.00 -5.83
N ARG A 379 -14.97 -16.59 -6.57
CA ARG A 379 -15.70 -15.91 -7.64
C ARG A 379 -16.42 -14.63 -7.19
N PRO A 380 -17.34 -14.67 -6.19
CA PRO A 380 -18.08 -13.48 -5.80
C PRO A 380 -17.16 -12.36 -5.32
N PHE A 381 -16.10 -12.67 -4.56
CA PHE A 381 -15.15 -11.66 -4.11
C PHE A 381 -14.36 -11.05 -5.27
N VAL A 382 -13.86 -11.87 -6.20
CA VAL A 382 -13.11 -11.35 -7.35
C VAL A 382 -13.99 -10.52 -8.28
N LEU A 383 -15.22 -10.97 -8.56
CA LEU A 383 -16.13 -10.19 -9.40
C LEU A 383 -16.59 -8.90 -8.73
N ALA A 384 -16.91 -8.92 -7.43
CA ALA A 384 -17.27 -7.72 -6.68
C ALA A 384 -16.11 -6.73 -6.61
N GLY A 385 -14.90 -7.21 -6.27
CA GLY A 385 -13.71 -6.38 -6.23
C GLY A 385 -13.32 -5.83 -7.61
N CYS A 386 -13.45 -6.61 -8.68
CA CYS A 386 -13.26 -6.10 -10.04
C CYS A 386 -14.31 -5.05 -10.42
N GLY A 387 -15.58 -5.23 -10.03
CA GLY A 387 -16.64 -4.26 -10.26
C GLY A 387 -16.37 -2.93 -9.54
N ALA A 388 -16.00 -2.99 -8.26
CA ALA A 388 -15.62 -1.81 -7.49
C ALA A 388 -14.38 -1.11 -8.08
N LEU A 389 -13.33 -1.84 -8.45
CA LEU A 389 -12.16 -1.27 -9.13
C LEU A 389 -12.52 -0.66 -10.49
N ALA A 390 -13.40 -1.28 -11.27
CA ALA A 390 -13.83 -0.73 -12.55
C ALA A 390 -14.55 0.61 -12.37
N LEU A 391 -15.46 0.69 -11.40
CA LEU A 391 -16.18 1.92 -11.06
C LEU A 391 -15.22 2.99 -10.52
N GLY A 392 -14.35 2.64 -9.58
CA GLY A 392 -13.38 3.59 -9.02
C GLY A 392 -12.40 4.08 -10.08
N THR A 393 -11.80 3.20 -10.87
CA THR A 393 -10.88 3.61 -11.95
C THR A 393 -11.55 4.38 -13.08
N LEU A 394 -12.86 4.20 -13.31
CA LEU A 394 -13.64 5.04 -14.23
C LEU A 394 -13.94 6.42 -13.65
N GLN A 395 -14.17 6.49 -12.35
CA GLN A 395 -14.46 7.75 -11.65
C GLN A 395 -13.31 8.76 -11.79
N GLY A 396 -12.05 8.32 -11.75
CA GLY A 396 -10.89 9.23 -11.86
C GLY A 396 -10.88 10.08 -13.15
N PRO A 397 -10.91 9.46 -14.35
CA PRO A 397 -11.04 10.18 -15.61
C PRO A 397 -12.31 11.03 -15.70
N VAL A 398 -13.42 10.57 -15.11
CA VAL A 398 -14.67 11.35 -15.09
C VAL A 398 -14.50 12.63 -14.26
N GLN A 399 -13.83 12.55 -13.12
CA GLN A 399 -13.51 13.69 -12.26
C GLN A 399 -12.52 14.66 -12.89
N ALA A 400 -11.70 14.19 -13.85
CA ALA A 400 -10.74 15.01 -14.57
C ALA A 400 -11.38 15.85 -15.70
N PHE A 401 -12.66 15.64 -16.05
CA PHE A 401 -13.33 16.54 -16.99
C PHE A 401 -13.55 17.91 -16.35
N PRO A 402 -13.18 19.03 -17.00
CA PRO A 402 -13.25 20.36 -16.40
C PRO A 402 -14.63 20.71 -15.82
N ALA A 403 -15.70 20.39 -16.54
CA ALA A 403 -17.07 20.65 -16.07
C ALA A 403 -17.46 19.82 -14.83
N VAL A 404 -16.91 18.62 -14.69
CA VAL A 404 -17.15 17.77 -13.52
C VAL A 404 -16.31 18.25 -12.34
N ASN A 405 -15.04 18.57 -12.58
CA ASN A 405 -14.14 19.13 -11.58
C ASN A 405 -14.71 20.43 -10.99
N GLU A 406 -15.12 21.38 -11.84
CA GLU A 406 -15.76 22.63 -11.40
C GLU A 406 -17.05 22.38 -10.59
N LEU A 407 -17.84 21.37 -10.96
CA LEU A 407 -19.05 21.00 -10.22
C LEU A 407 -18.71 20.39 -8.85
N LEU A 408 -17.64 19.60 -8.76
CA LEU A 408 -17.16 19.06 -7.49
C LEU A 408 -16.64 20.18 -6.59
N ASP A 409 -15.84 21.10 -7.12
CA ASP A 409 -15.31 22.24 -6.36
C ASP A 409 -16.44 23.14 -5.83
N ARG A 410 -17.45 23.42 -6.66
CA ARG A 410 -18.67 24.15 -6.24
C ARG A 410 -19.48 23.40 -5.19
N GLY A 411 -19.37 22.08 -5.14
CA GLY A 411 -20.03 21.22 -4.17
C GLY A 411 -19.42 21.29 -2.76
N GLY A 412 -18.26 21.94 -2.59
CA GLY A 412 -17.56 22.03 -1.30
C GLY A 412 -17.33 20.65 -0.67
N GLU A 413 -17.72 20.49 0.59
CA GLU A 413 -17.55 19.22 1.34
C GLU A 413 -18.19 18.01 0.62
N ALA A 414 -19.32 18.20 -0.07
CA ALA A 414 -19.96 17.10 -0.80
C ALA A 414 -19.13 16.67 -2.03
N GLY A 415 -18.47 17.63 -2.68
CA GLY A 415 -17.50 17.37 -3.74
C GLY A 415 -16.29 16.59 -3.23
N ASP A 416 -15.72 17.01 -2.10
CA ASP A 416 -14.60 16.32 -1.45
C ASP A 416 -14.94 14.88 -1.07
N VAL A 417 -16.16 14.62 -0.60
CA VAL A 417 -16.64 13.26 -0.32
C VAL A 417 -16.63 12.42 -1.61
N ILE A 418 -17.12 12.96 -2.73
CA ILE A 418 -17.11 12.25 -4.01
C ILE A 418 -15.67 11.96 -4.46
N VAL A 419 -14.75 12.92 -4.36
CA VAL A 419 -13.32 12.69 -4.65
C VAL A 419 -12.75 11.58 -3.77
N ASN A 420 -13.05 11.58 -2.47
CA ASN A 420 -12.60 10.54 -1.55
C ASN A 420 -13.21 9.16 -1.84
N LEU A 421 -14.45 9.09 -2.36
CA LEU A 421 -15.09 7.83 -2.74
C LEU A 421 -14.30 7.10 -3.83
N HIS A 422 -13.63 7.81 -4.75
CA HIS A 422 -12.75 7.18 -5.76
C HIS A 422 -11.69 6.30 -5.10
N ALA A 423 -10.94 6.87 -4.15
CA ALA A 423 -9.87 6.19 -3.45
C ALA A 423 -10.42 5.06 -2.57
N GLN A 424 -11.51 5.30 -1.84
CA GLN A 424 -12.14 4.30 -0.97
C GLN A 424 -12.70 3.11 -1.76
N LEU A 425 -13.34 3.36 -2.90
CA LEU A 425 -13.92 2.31 -3.74
C LEU A 425 -12.83 1.43 -4.34
N ASN A 426 -11.74 2.03 -4.83
CA ASN A 426 -10.61 1.28 -5.35
C ASN A 426 -9.91 0.45 -4.26
N MET A 427 -9.68 1.05 -3.10
CA MET A 427 -8.91 0.41 -2.02
C MET A 427 -9.72 -0.59 -1.21
N LEU A 428 -10.83 -0.16 -0.63
CA LEU A 428 -11.64 -0.96 0.29
C LEU A 428 -12.64 -1.83 -0.47
N GLY A 429 -13.39 -1.27 -1.42
CA GLY A 429 -14.37 -2.02 -2.20
C GLY A 429 -13.72 -2.96 -3.22
N GLY A 430 -12.58 -2.55 -3.76
CA GLY A 430 -11.87 -3.23 -4.83
C GLY A 430 -10.80 -4.20 -4.35
N LEU A 431 -9.63 -3.63 -4.06
CA LEU A 431 -8.41 -4.38 -3.76
C LEU A 431 -8.51 -5.20 -2.47
N MET A 432 -9.14 -4.66 -1.41
CA MET A 432 -9.31 -5.39 -0.16
C MET A 432 -10.28 -6.57 -0.31
N VAL A 433 -11.39 -6.39 -1.04
CA VAL A 433 -12.35 -7.47 -1.31
C VAL A 433 -11.69 -8.60 -2.10
N LEU A 434 -10.90 -8.28 -3.13
CA LEU A 434 -10.09 -9.26 -3.87
C LEU A 434 -9.18 -10.06 -2.93
N LEU A 435 -8.47 -9.34 -2.07
CA LEU A 435 -7.50 -9.92 -1.15
C LEU A 435 -8.16 -10.84 -0.11
N ILE A 436 -9.29 -10.42 0.48
CA ILE A 436 -10.09 -11.25 1.39
C ILE A 436 -10.57 -12.52 0.68
N GLY A 437 -11.03 -12.41 -0.56
CA GLY A 437 -11.44 -13.55 -1.38
C GLY A 437 -10.33 -14.58 -1.59
N LEU A 438 -9.11 -14.11 -1.85
CA LEU A 438 -7.93 -14.98 -1.98
C LEU A 438 -7.57 -15.67 -0.66
N VAL A 439 -7.63 -14.94 0.46
CA VAL A 439 -7.38 -15.53 1.79
C VAL A 439 -8.40 -16.62 2.10
N PHE A 440 -9.69 -16.39 1.85
CA PHE A 440 -10.71 -17.42 2.05
C PHE A 440 -10.56 -18.61 1.13
N ALA A 441 -10.14 -18.39 -0.13
CA ALA A 441 -9.83 -19.49 -1.04
C ALA A 441 -8.71 -20.39 -0.49
N VAL A 442 -7.63 -19.79 0.03
CA VAL A 442 -6.52 -20.54 0.63
C VAL A 442 -6.91 -21.22 1.95
N LEU A 443 -7.65 -20.54 2.83
CA LEU A 443 -8.09 -21.15 4.09
C LEU A 443 -8.96 -22.39 3.82
N ARG A 444 -9.81 -22.34 2.79
CA ARG A 444 -10.61 -23.49 2.37
C ARG A 444 -9.75 -24.64 1.85
N THR A 445 -8.72 -24.37 1.03
CA THR A 445 -7.82 -25.44 0.56
C THR A 445 -6.98 -26.03 1.70
N ALA A 446 -6.77 -25.28 2.78
CA ALA A 446 -6.14 -25.76 4.02
C ALA A 446 -7.10 -26.54 4.96
N GLY A 447 -8.35 -26.80 4.54
CA GLY A 447 -9.32 -27.57 5.32
C GLY A 447 -10.14 -26.76 6.34
N ALA A 448 -10.01 -25.42 6.35
CA ALA A 448 -10.91 -24.58 7.12
C ALA A 448 -12.24 -24.42 6.36
N GLU A 449 -13.21 -25.28 6.67
CA GLU A 449 -14.57 -25.12 6.15
C GLU A 449 -15.28 -24.00 6.90
N LEU A 450 -15.67 -22.95 6.16
CA LEU A 450 -16.74 -22.07 6.62
C LEU A 450 -18.01 -22.93 6.68
N PRO A 451 -18.69 -23.08 7.83
CA PRO A 451 -19.99 -23.71 7.85
C PRO A 451 -20.91 -22.88 6.96
N LEU A 452 -21.23 -23.41 5.77
CA LEU A 452 -22.19 -22.84 4.84
C LEU A 452 -23.61 -22.95 5.45
N ARG A 453 -23.86 -22.25 6.56
CA ARG A 453 -25.22 -21.98 7.02
C ARG A 453 -25.79 -20.90 6.11
N ARG A 454 -26.51 -21.34 5.09
CA ARG A 454 -27.69 -20.70 4.48
C ARG A 454 -27.76 -19.17 4.69
N ALA A 455 -26.86 -18.41 4.07
CA ALA A 455 -27.18 -17.05 3.68
C ALA A 455 -27.88 -17.12 2.31
N ARG A 456 -29.03 -17.81 2.27
CA ARG A 456 -30.05 -17.43 1.29
C ARG A 456 -30.52 -16.08 1.81
N PHE A 457 -30.21 -15.02 1.07
CA PHE A 457 -31.04 -13.82 1.13
C PHE A 457 -32.46 -14.31 0.87
N VAL A 458 -33.27 -14.29 1.93
CA VAL A 458 -34.72 -14.28 1.78
C VAL A 458 -35.01 -12.92 1.16
N VAL A 459 -35.18 -12.92 -0.16
CA VAL A 459 -35.96 -11.89 -0.86
C VAL A 459 -37.38 -12.41 -0.92
#